data_AF-A0A7X2V854-F1
#
_entry.id   AF-A0A7X2V854-F1
#
_cell.length_a   1.000
_cell.length_b   1.000
_cell.length_c   1.000
_cell.angle_alpha   90.00
_cell.angle_beta   90.00
_cell.angle_gamma   90.00
#
_symmetry.space_group_name_H-M   'P 1'
#
loop_
_entity.id
_entity.type
_entity.pdbx_description
1 polymer ?
#
loop_
_entity_poly.entity_id
_entity_poly.type
_entity_poly.pdbx_seq_one_letter_code
_entity_poly.pdbx_strand_id
1 'polypeptide(L)'
;MDIRPIEEMTHLAARLGQSGMDRIRYAGKANTSEQPRASNIENTVLTEIQTVRPNTPGCRVNELIEGAAILDTNQSKPLNINRIFNILQCMQVINTREIRTMTGLNSRQAQKYLRAVKFIIPYLKAHFNSIEEPDHFIQPITH
;
A
#
# COMPACT_ATOMS: atom_id res chain seq x y z
N MET A 1 19.37 1.64 -27.71
CA MET A 1 18.01 2.18 -27.55
C MET A 1 18.06 3.17 -26.40
N ASP A 2 17.77 4.44 -26.66
CA ASP A 2 17.72 5.47 -25.61
C ASP A 2 16.46 5.25 -24.75
N ILE A 3 16.64 4.66 -23.58
CA ILE A 3 15.57 4.52 -22.59
C ILE A 3 15.47 5.85 -21.85
N ARG A 4 14.53 6.70 -22.27
CA ARG A 4 14.25 7.97 -21.58
C ARG A 4 13.77 7.70 -20.15
N PRO A 5 14.27 8.44 -19.14
CA PRO A 5 13.74 8.36 -17.77
C PRO A 5 12.23 8.59 -17.75
N ILE A 6 11.50 7.83 -16.94
CA ILE A 6 10.03 7.92 -16.91
C ILE A 6 9.54 9.32 -16.50
N GLU A 7 10.36 10.08 -15.77
CA GLU A 7 10.09 11.47 -15.40
C GLU A 7 10.00 12.42 -16.60
N GLU A 8 10.58 12.06 -17.74
CA GLU A 8 10.55 12.85 -18.99
C GLU A 8 9.39 12.45 -19.93
N MET A 9 8.61 11.42 -19.57
CA MET A 9 7.49 10.90 -20.38
C MET A 9 6.16 11.59 -20.03
N THR A 10 6.02 12.88 -20.36
CA THR A 10 4.89 13.74 -19.97
C THR A 10 3.51 13.21 -20.36
N HIS A 11 3.34 12.68 -21.58
CA HIS A 11 2.07 12.09 -22.03
C HIS A 11 1.69 10.81 -21.28
N LEU A 12 2.69 10.01 -20.89
CA LEU A 12 2.49 8.80 -20.11
C LEU A 12 2.09 9.17 -18.67
N ALA A 13 2.77 10.15 -18.08
CA ALA A 13 2.46 10.67 -16.75
C ALA A 13 1.03 11.24 -16.66
N ALA A 14 0.58 11.95 -17.69
CA ALA A 14 -0.79 12.47 -17.77
C ALA A 14 -1.84 11.35 -17.84
N ARG A 15 -1.57 10.26 -18.58
CA ARG A 15 -2.51 9.14 -18.75
C ARG A 15 -2.57 8.22 -17.53
N LEU A 16 -1.43 7.97 -16.87
CA LEU A 16 -1.33 7.05 -15.74
C LEU A 16 -1.66 7.70 -14.40
N GLY A 17 -1.54 9.03 -14.32
CA GLY A 17 -1.61 9.77 -13.07
C GLY A 17 -0.46 9.41 -12.12
N GLN A 18 -0.46 10.06 -10.94
CA GLN A 18 0.63 9.94 -9.97
C GLN A 18 0.78 8.50 -9.42
N SER A 19 -0.33 7.79 -9.25
CA SER A 19 -0.35 6.41 -8.75
C SER A 19 0.26 5.42 -9.76
N GLY A 20 -0.11 5.51 -11.04
CA GLY A 20 0.46 4.62 -12.07
C GLY A 20 1.96 4.86 -12.28
N MET A 21 2.40 6.13 -12.20
CA MET A 21 3.82 6.48 -12.27
C MET A 21 4.63 5.90 -11.10
N ASP A 22 4.06 5.89 -9.90
CA ASP A 22 4.70 5.33 -8.71
C ASP A 22 4.94 3.81 -8.87
N ARG A 23 3.96 3.06 -9.37
CA ARG A 23 4.10 1.61 -9.64
C ARG A 23 5.20 1.31 -10.64
N ILE A 24 5.26 2.03 -11.76
CA ILE A 24 6.28 1.78 -12.79
C ILE A 24 7.67 2.16 -12.26
N ARG A 25 7.77 3.27 -11.51
CA ARG A 25 9.04 3.68 -10.88
C ARG A 25 9.58 2.58 -9.97
N TYR A 26 8.71 1.93 -9.20
CA TYR A 26 9.10 0.84 -8.31
C TYR A 26 9.54 -0.41 -9.08
N ALA A 27 8.78 -0.81 -10.11
CA ALA A 27 9.11 -1.97 -10.94
C ALA A 27 10.50 -1.86 -11.60
N GLY A 28 10.92 -0.65 -11.97
CA GLY A 28 12.24 -0.40 -12.59
C GLY A 28 13.41 -0.16 -11.63
N LYS A 29 13.16 0.03 -10.32
CA LYS A 29 14.19 0.39 -9.32
C LYS A 29 14.20 -0.51 -8.08
N ALA A 30 13.43 -1.60 -8.05
CA ALA A 30 13.35 -2.53 -6.92
C ALA A 30 14.70 -3.23 -6.69
N ASN A 31 15.60 -2.56 -5.98
CA ASN A 31 16.79 -3.14 -5.39
C ASN A 31 16.47 -3.39 -3.92
N THR A 32 15.98 -4.60 -3.62
CA THR A 32 15.60 -5.12 -2.29
C THR A 32 16.77 -5.27 -1.33
N SER A 33 17.83 -4.46 -1.46
CA SER A 33 18.93 -4.40 -0.51
C SER A 33 18.40 -3.99 0.86
N GLU A 34 18.27 -4.97 1.75
CA GLU A 34 17.77 -4.79 3.11
C GLU A 34 18.57 -3.71 3.83
N GLN A 35 17.89 -2.64 4.26
CA GLN A 35 18.47 -1.72 5.23
C GLN A 35 18.58 -2.42 6.61
N PRO A 36 19.44 -1.93 7.53
CA PRO A 36 19.54 -2.46 8.88
C PRO A 36 18.15 -2.67 9.49
N ARG A 37 17.88 -3.90 9.92
CA ARG A 37 16.56 -4.48 10.22
C ARG A 37 15.60 -3.61 11.05
N ALA A 38 16.09 -2.68 11.86
CA ALA A 38 15.29 -1.87 12.78
C ALA A 38 14.19 -1.01 12.12
N SER A 39 14.22 -0.81 10.79
CA SER A 39 13.28 0.07 10.07
C SER A 39 12.39 -0.62 9.04
N ASN A 40 12.53 -1.94 8.89
CA ASN A 40 11.81 -2.71 7.87
C ASN A 40 10.50 -3.27 8.46
N ILE A 41 9.42 -3.17 7.71
CA ILE A 41 8.13 -3.79 8.01
C ILE A 41 7.87 -4.84 6.95
N GLU A 42 7.66 -6.09 7.36
CA GLU A 42 7.21 -7.14 6.45
C GLU A 42 5.74 -6.88 6.07
N ASN A 43 5.46 -6.90 4.78
CA ASN A 43 4.09 -6.73 4.28
C ASN A 43 3.34 -8.06 4.28
N THR A 44 2.76 -8.40 5.43
CA THR A 44 2.05 -9.67 5.62
C THR A 44 0.70 -9.75 4.91
N VAL A 45 0.26 -8.69 4.23
CA VAL A 45 -1.03 -8.62 3.53
C VAL A 45 -0.86 -8.43 2.01
N LEU A 46 0.37 -8.61 1.51
CA LEU A 46 0.74 -8.31 0.12
C LEU A 46 -0.10 -9.13 -0.87
N THR A 47 -0.24 -10.42 -0.63
CA THR A 47 -0.92 -11.36 -1.52
C THR A 47 -2.41 -11.07 -1.62
N GLU A 48 -3.05 -10.84 -0.49
CA GLU A 48 -4.49 -10.60 -0.40
C GLU A 48 -4.82 -9.25 -1.04
N ILE A 49 -4.04 -8.21 -0.72
CA ILE A 49 -4.33 -6.85 -1.16
C ILE A 49 -4.06 -6.60 -2.66
N GLN A 50 -3.24 -7.44 -3.31
CA GLN A 50 -3.02 -7.37 -4.75
C GLN A 50 -4.29 -7.61 -5.57
N THR A 51 -5.26 -8.35 -5.01
CA THR A 51 -6.55 -8.62 -5.65
C THR A 51 -7.57 -7.49 -5.47
N VAL A 52 -7.33 -6.60 -4.50
CA VAL A 52 -8.26 -5.53 -4.12
C VAL A 52 -8.15 -4.34 -5.08
N ARG A 53 -9.29 -3.88 -5.58
CA ARG A 53 -9.36 -2.67 -6.42
C ARG A 53 -9.49 -1.40 -5.56
N PRO A 54 -8.58 -0.42 -5.71
CA PRO A 54 -8.69 0.87 -5.02
C PRO A 54 -10.00 1.59 -5.38
N ASN A 55 -10.57 2.33 -4.41
CA ASN A 55 -11.78 3.16 -4.58
C ASN A 55 -13.04 2.37 -4.97
N THR A 56 -13.10 1.07 -4.63
CA THR A 56 -14.31 0.25 -4.75
C THR A 56 -15.28 0.64 -3.61
N PRO A 57 -16.47 1.19 -3.92
CA PRO A 57 -17.44 1.60 -2.89
C PRO A 57 -17.87 0.43 -2.01
N GLY A 58 -18.04 0.66 -0.70
CA GLY A 58 -18.48 -0.35 0.27
C GLY A 58 -17.46 -1.45 0.58
N CYS A 59 -16.23 -1.36 0.05
CA CYS A 59 -15.17 -2.30 0.36
C CYS A 59 -14.49 -1.93 1.68
N ARG A 60 -14.54 -2.83 2.66
CA ARG A 60 -13.96 -2.62 4.00
C ARG A 60 -12.47 -2.28 3.97
N VAL A 61 -11.72 -2.85 3.02
CA VAL A 61 -10.30 -2.53 2.82
C VAL A 61 -10.09 -1.05 2.44
N ASN A 62 -10.96 -0.50 1.59
CA ASN A 62 -10.90 0.92 1.23
C ASN A 62 -11.18 1.81 2.46
N GLU A 63 -12.22 1.49 3.24
CA GLU A 63 -12.55 2.23 4.47
C GLU A 63 -11.41 2.24 5.49
N LEU A 64 -10.75 1.09 5.67
CA LEU A 64 -9.60 0.94 6.55
C LEU A 64 -8.43 1.83 6.09
N ILE A 65 -8.12 1.82 4.80
CA ILE A 65 -7.04 2.63 4.23
C ILE A 65 -7.37 4.13 4.25
N GLU A 66 -8.63 4.50 4.00
CA GLU A 66 -9.14 5.87 4.14
C GLU A 66 -8.97 6.37 5.57
N GLY A 67 -9.36 5.56 6.57
CA GLY A 67 -9.15 5.88 7.98
C GLY A 67 -7.66 6.10 8.31
N ALA A 68 -6.79 5.23 7.81
CA ALA A 68 -5.34 5.37 8.00
C ALA A 68 -4.76 6.63 7.34
N ALA A 69 -5.32 7.07 6.21
CA ALA A 69 -4.89 8.27 5.51
C ALA A 69 -5.21 9.57 6.29
N ILE A 70 -6.21 9.53 7.17
CA ILE A 70 -6.74 10.70 7.91
C ILE A 70 -6.23 10.74 9.36
N LEU A 71 -5.68 9.64 9.88
CA LEU A 71 -5.34 9.45 11.30
C LEU A 71 -4.38 10.50 11.90
N ASP A 72 -3.51 11.14 11.12
CA ASP A 72 -2.56 12.14 11.62
C ASP A 72 -3.27 13.49 11.89
N THR A 73 -3.70 13.73 13.13
CA THR A 73 -4.42 14.95 13.55
C THR A 73 -3.65 16.25 13.32
N ASN A 74 -2.32 16.19 13.21
CA ASN A 74 -1.46 17.34 12.95
C ASN A 74 -1.22 17.60 11.45
N GLN A 75 -1.88 16.86 10.55
CA GLN A 75 -1.77 17.07 9.13
C GLN A 75 -2.84 18.03 8.60
N SER A 76 -2.43 19.03 7.83
CA SER A 76 -3.35 19.93 7.13
C SER A 76 -4.08 19.25 5.97
N LYS A 77 -3.54 18.17 5.42
CA LYS A 77 -4.12 17.43 4.28
C LYS A 77 -3.95 15.92 4.47
N PRO A 78 -4.99 15.11 4.19
CA PRO A 78 -4.91 13.66 4.19
C PRO A 78 -3.79 13.11 3.29
N LEU A 79 -3.28 11.93 3.64
CA LEU A 79 -2.39 11.18 2.76
C LEU A 79 -3.14 10.69 1.52
N ASN A 80 -2.41 10.48 0.43
CA ASN A 80 -3.01 9.96 -0.79
C ASN A 80 -3.28 8.45 -0.63
N ILE A 81 -4.57 8.09 -0.60
CA ILE A 81 -5.07 6.72 -0.44
C ILE A 81 -4.49 5.78 -1.50
N ASN A 82 -4.46 6.21 -2.77
CA ASN A 82 -3.92 5.40 -3.87
C ASN A 82 -2.42 5.10 -3.67
N ARG A 83 -1.66 5.99 -3.03
CA ARG A 83 -0.27 5.73 -2.69
C ARG A 83 -0.13 4.70 -1.59
N ILE A 84 -0.99 4.73 -0.58
CA ILE A 84 -1.03 3.69 0.46
C ILE A 84 -1.34 2.33 -0.17
N PHE A 85 -2.30 2.27 -1.09
CA PHE A 85 -2.59 1.07 -1.89
C PHE A 85 -1.35 0.56 -2.65
N ASN A 86 -0.67 1.44 -3.38
CA ASN A 86 0.52 1.02 -4.12
C ASN A 86 1.63 0.49 -3.20
N ILE A 87 1.85 1.10 -2.04
CA ILE A 87 2.84 0.61 -1.07
C ILE A 87 2.47 -0.81 -0.66
N LEU A 88 1.22 -1.03 -0.26
CA LEU A 88 0.73 -2.32 0.21
C LEU A 88 0.66 -3.38 -0.90
N GLN A 89 0.45 -3.00 -2.16
CA GLN A 89 0.33 -3.95 -3.28
C GLN A 89 1.66 -4.31 -3.95
N CYS A 90 2.67 -3.46 -3.81
CA CYS A 90 3.92 -3.60 -4.57
C CYS A 90 5.14 -3.92 -3.70
N MET A 91 5.15 -3.53 -2.43
CA MET A 91 6.34 -3.69 -1.58
C MET A 91 6.22 -4.92 -0.68
N GLN A 92 7.15 -5.86 -0.81
CA GLN A 92 7.27 -7.00 0.12
C GLN A 92 7.84 -6.56 1.47
N VAL A 93 8.85 -5.69 1.44
CA VAL A 93 9.46 -5.09 2.62
C VAL A 93 9.26 -3.58 2.55
N ILE A 94 8.58 -3.03 3.53
CA ILE A 94 8.18 -1.63 3.56
C ILE A 94 9.12 -0.87 4.50
N ASN A 95 9.82 0.11 3.95
CA ASN A 95 10.63 1.05 4.73
C ASN A 95 10.62 2.44 4.08
N THR A 96 11.19 3.43 4.76
CA THR A 96 11.19 4.82 4.28
C THR A 96 11.93 4.95 2.93
N ARG A 97 13.01 4.19 2.71
CA ARG A 97 13.78 4.23 1.45
C ARG A 97 12.97 3.70 0.28
N GLU A 98 12.31 2.55 0.44
CA GLU A 98 11.46 1.95 -0.59
C GLU A 98 10.30 2.88 -0.95
N ILE A 99 9.64 3.47 0.06
CA ILE A 99 8.57 4.45 -0.15
C ILE A 99 9.08 5.66 -0.93
N ARG A 100 10.25 6.21 -0.59
CA ARG A 100 10.85 7.32 -1.34
C ARG A 100 11.16 6.93 -2.78
N THR A 101 11.70 5.74 -2.97
CA THR A 101 12.07 5.21 -4.29
C THR A 101 10.83 5.06 -5.16
N MET A 102 9.73 4.53 -4.62
CA MET A 102 8.47 4.41 -5.35
C MET A 102 7.83 5.77 -5.64
N THR A 103 7.74 6.65 -4.64
CA THR A 103 6.87 7.83 -4.70
C THR A 103 7.56 9.13 -5.10
N GLY A 104 8.90 9.16 -5.10
CA GLY A 104 9.69 10.38 -5.28
C GLY A 104 9.55 11.38 -4.13
N LEU A 105 8.98 10.97 -2.99
CA LEU A 105 8.76 11.85 -1.84
C LEU A 105 10.05 12.14 -1.06
N ASN A 106 10.04 13.24 -0.31
CA ASN A 106 11.06 13.51 0.71
C ASN A 106 10.90 12.56 1.92
N SER A 107 11.93 12.47 2.75
CA SER A 107 11.96 11.56 3.89
C SER A 107 10.84 11.80 4.90
N ARG A 108 10.49 13.07 5.18
CA ARG A 108 9.42 13.41 6.13
C ARG A 108 8.06 12.88 5.65
N GLN A 109 7.75 13.08 4.38
CA GLN A 109 6.51 12.58 3.79
C GLN A 109 6.50 11.05 3.72
N ALA A 110 7.60 10.42 3.28
CA ALA A 110 7.71 8.97 3.24
C ALA A 110 7.53 8.32 4.63
N GLN A 111 8.04 8.94 5.70
CA GLN A 111 7.82 8.48 7.07
C GLN A 111 6.35 8.56 7.49
N LYS A 112 5.58 9.54 7.02
CA LYS A 112 4.14 9.59 7.29
C LYS A 112 3.41 8.41 6.65
N TYR A 113 3.72 8.10 5.39
CA TYR A 113 3.19 6.91 4.73
C TYR A 113 3.61 5.63 5.46
N LEU A 114 4.86 5.52 5.89
CA LEU A 114 5.34 4.37 6.66
C LEU A 114 4.53 4.18 7.96
N ARG A 115 4.23 5.27 8.69
CA ARG A 115 3.42 5.22 9.92
C ARG A 115 1.98 4.78 9.63
N ALA A 116 1.35 5.34 8.59
CA ALA A 116 0.00 4.96 8.19
C ALA A 116 -0.07 3.47 7.81
N VAL A 117 0.90 2.99 7.03
CA VAL A 117 1.00 1.58 6.64
C VAL A 117 1.27 0.68 7.85
N LYS A 118 2.19 1.06 8.73
CA LYS A 118 2.47 0.33 9.98
C LYS A 118 1.22 0.19 10.84
N PHE A 119 0.42 1.25 10.90
CA PHE A 119 -0.82 1.26 11.66
C PHE A 119 -1.87 0.33 11.05
N ILE A 120 -2.01 0.30 9.71
CA ILE A 120 -3.14 -0.36 9.06
C ILE A 120 -2.93 -1.86 8.79
N ILE A 121 -1.68 -2.32 8.64
CA ILE A 121 -1.36 -3.74 8.36
C ILE A 121 -2.05 -4.71 9.33
N PRO A 122 -2.01 -4.52 10.67
CA PRO A 122 -2.67 -5.43 11.60
C PRO A 122 -4.19 -5.55 11.39
N TYR A 123 -4.86 -4.45 11.05
CA TYR A 123 -6.31 -4.43 10.82
C TYR A 123 -6.68 -5.09 9.48
N LEU A 124 -5.88 -4.87 8.44
CA LEU A 124 -6.05 -5.57 7.17
C LEU A 124 -5.84 -7.07 7.33
N LYS A 125 -4.81 -7.47 8.09
CA LYS A 125 -4.54 -8.88 8.39
C LYS A 125 -5.72 -9.52 9.12
N ALA A 126 -6.24 -8.86 10.16
CA ALA A 126 -7.41 -9.34 10.89
C ALA A 126 -8.64 -9.47 9.96
N HIS A 127 -8.85 -8.50 9.07
CA HIS A 127 -9.95 -8.56 8.11
C HIS A 127 -9.82 -9.73 7.13
N PHE A 128 -8.64 -9.95 6.53
CA PHE A 128 -8.46 -11.08 5.61
C PHE A 128 -8.58 -12.42 6.32
N ASN A 129 -8.02 -12.57 7.52
CA ASN A 129 -8.18 -13.78 8.33
C ASN A 129 -9.66 -14.06 8.64
N SER A 130 -10.47 -13.03 8.92
CA SER A 130 -11.91 -13.19 9.19
C SER A 130 -12.75 -13.60 7.98
N ILE A 131 -12.23 -13.44 6.76
CA ILE A 131 -12.88 -13.91 5.53
C ILE A 131 -12.55 -15.39 5.28
N GLU A 132 -11.39 -15.86 5.74
CA GLU A 132 -10.92 -17.23 5.53
C GLU A 132 -11.47 -18.22 6.56
N GLU A 133 -11.93 -17.77 7.72
CA GLU A 133 -12.66 -18.64 8.65
C GLU A 133 -14.10 -18.83 8.13
N PRO A 134 -14.46 -20.03 7.62
CA PRO A 134 -15.86 -20.31 7.36
C PRO A 134 -16.60 -20.30 8.69
N ASP A 135 -17.78 -19.68 8.72
CA ASP A 135 -18.76 -19.82 9.81
C ASP A 135 -19.06 -21.31 10.04
N HIS A 136 -18.27 -21.97 10.88
CA HIS A 136 -18.61 -23.27 11.44
C HIS A 136 -19.72 -23.02 12.46
N PHE A 137 -20.99 -23.18 12.06
CA PHE A 137 -22.04 -23.83 12.87
C PHE A 137 -23.34 -23.95 12.04
N ILE A 138 -23.39 -24.93 11.14
CA ILE A 138 -24.64 -25.67 10.92
C ILE A 138 -24.42 -27.02 11.59
N GLN A 139 -24.92 -27.17 12.82
CA GLN A 139 -25.02 -28.51 13.40
C GLN A 139 -25.97 -29.32 12.51
N PRO A 140 -25.59 -30.53 12.07
CA PRO A 140 -26.52 -31.39 11.37
C PRO A 140 -27.66 -31.72 12.32
N ILE A 141 -28.88 -31.32 11.94
CA ILE A 141 -30.11 -31.76 12.60
C ILE A 141 -30.12 -33.29 12.47
N THR A 142 -29.84 -33.97 13.58
CA THR A 142 -30.04 -35.42 13.68
C THR A 142 -31.55 -35.63 13.84
N HIS A 143 -32.15 -36.26 12.83
CA HIS A 143 -33.53 -36.74 12.85
C HIS A 143 -33.67 -37.98 13.73
#